data_AF-A0A7W7ZKQ6-F1
#
_entry.id   AF-A0A7W7ZKQ6-F1
#
_cell.length_a   1.000
_cell.length_b   1.000
_cell.length_c   1.000
_cell.angle_alpha   90.00
_cell.angle_beta   90.00
_cell.angle_gamma   90.00
#
_symmetry.space_group_name_H-M   'P 1'
#
loop_
_entity.id
_entity.type
_entity.pdbx_description
1 polymer ?
#
loop_
_entity_poly.entity_id
_entity_poly.type
_entity_poly.pdbx_seq_one_letter_code
_entity_poly.pdbx_strand_id
1 'polypeptide(L)'
;MRKELLAGTYIQADETPVAVQKHDGSGTNHQAYLWQYGTPGGAVVFDFRMGRAREGPKAFLDLYQGLLQTDGYAAYDGVGGPGMVHAACWSHARRKFTDALKLNPKDATAARRFQHNPLRAELLQLSRQCLYGCLAILDRPGLISWPNRHVQPSLGNVNTNPYLVHGVPRARDVHPVLALAGYGLNTAQAFIRA
;
A
#
# COMPACT_ATOMS: atom_id res chain seq x y z
N MET A 1 -1.93 -18.33 -4.39
CA MET A 1 -1.46 -16.92 -4.47
C MET A 1 -2.23 -16.08 -5.50
N ARG A 2 -1.89 -15.94 -6.81
CA ARG A 2 -2.72 -15.09 -7.72
C ARG A 2 -4.18 -15.54 -7.82
N LYS A 3 -4.42 -16.82 -8.15
CA LYS A 3 -5.78 -17.37 -8.24
C LYS A 3 -6.59 -17.22 -6.95
N GLU A 4 -5.92 -17.30 -5.81
CA GLU A 4 -6.50 -17.15 -4.47
C GLU A 4 -6.91 -15.71 -4.18
N LEU A 5 -6.06 -14.74 -4.53
CA LEU A 5 -6.40 -13.32 -4.45
C LEU A 5 -7.59 -12.99 -5.35
N LEU A 6 -7.60 -13.48 -6.58
CA LEU A 6 -8.68 -13.23 -7.53
C LEU A 6 -10.00 -13.92 -7.17
N ALA A 7 -9.95 -14.97 -6.36
CA ALA A 7 -11.14 -15.64 -5.82
C ALA A 7 -11.69 -14.93 -4.56
N GLY A 8 -10.92 -14.06 -3.94
CA GLY A 8 -11.33 -13.26 -2.80
C GLY A 8 -12.27 -12.11 -3.20
N THR A 9 -12.73 -11.37 -2.20
CA THR A 9 -13.62 -10.21 -2.39
C THR A 9 -12.93 -8.87 -2.15
N TYR A 10 -11.66 -8.91 -1.73
CA TYR A 10 -10.88 -7.72 -1.40
C TYR A 10 -9.39 -7.89 -1.73
N ILE A 11 -8.87 -6.96 -2.54
CA ILE A 11 -7.46 -6.84 -2.91
C ILE A 11 -6.97 -5.42 -2.61
N GLN A 12 -5.81 -5.32 -1.98
CA GLN A 12 -4.99 -4.12 -1.91
C GLN A 12 -3.94 -4.17 -3.02
N ALA A 13 -3.77 -3.09 -3.76
CA ALA A 13 -2.74 -2.96 -4.77
C ALA A 13 -1.95 -1.65 -4.61
N ASP A 14 -0.63 -1.75 -4.78
CA ASP A 14 0.30 -0.62 -4.76
C ASP A 14 1.53 -0.94 -5.63
N GLU A 15 2.26 0.07 -6.05
CA GLU A 15 3.45 -0.10 -6.88
C GLU A 15 4.63 0.69 -6.35
N THR A 16 5.72 -0.02 -6.05
CA THR A 16 6.92 0.58 -5.48
C THR A 16 8.02 0.67 -6.55
N PRO A 17 8.63 1.85 -6.75
CA PRO A 17 9.76 1.99 -7.66
C PRO A 17 10.97 1.18 -7.16
N VAL A 18 11.62 0.45 -8.08
CA VAL A 18 12.86 -0.30 -7.83
C VAL A 18 13.91 0.03 -8.90
N ALA A 19 15.15 0.22 -8.49
CA ALA A 19 16.27 0.50 -9.39
C ALA A 19 16.89 -0.81 -9.91
N VAL A 20 17.05 -0.94 -11.22
CA VAL A 20 17.53 -2.17 -11.88
C VAL A 20 18.71 -1.85 -12.78
N GLN A 21 19.81 -2.58 -12.59
CA GLN A 21 20.95 -2.50 -13.49
C GLN A 21 20.62 -3.20 -14.81
N LYS A 22 20.94 -2.55 -15.93
CA LYS A 22 20.83 -3.12 -17.27
C LYS A 22 22.22 -3.42 -17.82
N HIS A 23 22.35 -4.47 -18.62
CA HIS A 23 23.58 -4.79 -19.35
C HIS A 23 23.75 -3.93 -20.62
N ASP A 24 23.27 -2.69 -20.62
CA ASP A 24 23.36 -1.77 -21.76
C ASP A 24 24.55 -0.80 -21.66
N GLY A 25 25.36 -0.90 -20.59
CA GLY A 25 26.54 -0.07 -20.41
C GLY A 25 26.25 1.42 -20.14
N SER A 26 24.99 1.79 -19.89
CA SER A 26 24.58 3.19 -19.70
C SER A 26 25.10 3.85 -18.42
N GLY A 27 25.62 3.06 -17.47
CA GLY A 27 26.09 3.55 -16.17
C GLY A 27 24.99 4.10 -15.26
N THR A 28 23.71 3.96 -15.67
CA THR A 28 22.55 4.41 -14.89
C THR A 28 21.59 3.24 -14.66
N ASN A 29 20.87 3.28 -13.52
CA ASN A 29 19.86 2.27 -13.23
C ASN A 29 18.55 2.59 -13.96
N HIS A 30 17.92 1.56 -14.50
CA HIS A 30 16.55 1.62 -14.99
C HIS A 30 15.56 1.74 -13.84
N GLN A 31 14.55 2.59 -13.97
CA GLN A 31 13.43 2.64 -13.03
C GLN A 31 12.39 1.57 -13.40
N ALA A 32 12.41 0.45 -12.67
CA ALA A 32 11.38 -0.59 -12.72
C ALA A 32 10.42 -0.44 -11.52
N TYR A 33 9.44 -1.33 -11.44
CA TYR A 33 8.38 -1.30 -10.42
C TYR A 33 8.07 -2.70 -9.91
N LEU A 34 7.84 -2.80 -8.61
CA LEU A 34 7.29 -3.98 -7.98
C LEU A 34 5.82 -3.70 -7.65
N TRP A 35 4.91 -4.36 -8.37
CA TRP A 35 3.48 -4.29 -8.10
C TRP A 35 3.14 -5.28 -7.01
N GLN A 36 2.62 -4.80 -5.88
CA GLN A 36 2.11 -5.64 -4.81
C GLN A 36 0.61 -5.81 -4.99
N TYR A 37 0.13 -7.04 -4.91
CA TYR A 37 -1.29 -7.37 -4.74
C TYR A 37 -1.44 -8.24 -3.51
N GLY A 38 -2.37 -7.92 -2.62
CA GLY A 38 -2.53 -8.72 -1.40
C GLY A 38 -3.88 -8.54 -0.74
N THR A 39 -4.13 -9.37 0.27
CA THR A 39 -5.27 -9.21 1.17
C THR A 39 -4.76 -9.24 2.62
N PRO A 40 -5.29 -8.41 3.55
CA PRO A 40 -4.79 -8.35 4.91
C PRO A 40 -4.79 -9.73 5.60
N GLY A 41 -3.65 -10.12 6.16
CA GLY A 41 -3.48 -11.42 6.82
C GLY A 41 -3.51 -12.64 5.90
N GLY A 42 -3.57 -12.45 4.58
CA GLY A 42 -3.62 -13.51 3.59
C GLY A 42 -2.46 -13.48 2.60
N ALA A 43 -2.71 -13.99 1.40
CA ALA A 43 -1.71 -14.05 0.34
C ALA A 43 -1.25 -12.67 -0.12
N VAL A 44 0.01 -12.59 -0.54
CA VAL A 44 0.61 -11.42 -1.20
C VAL A 44 1.37 -11.91 -2.42
N VAL A 45 1.23 -11.20 -3.53
CA VAL A 45 1.97 -11.42 -4.78
C VAL A 45 2.72 -10.15 -5.13
N PHE A 46 3.99 -10.31 -5.51
CA PHE A 46 4.80 -9.25 -6.07
C PHE A 46 5.05 -9.54 -7.55
N ASP A 47 4.66 -8.62 -8.42
CA ASP A 47 4.82 -8.68 -9.87
C ASP A 47 5.83 -7.61 -10.31
N PHE A 48 7.05 -8.06 -10.63
CA PHE A 48 8.12 -7.19 -11.10
C PHE A 48 7.89 -6.80 -12.56
N ARG A 49 7.90 -5.50 -12.84
CA ARG A 49 7.71 -4.96 -14.19
C ARG A 49 8.71 -3.85 -14.51
N MET A 50 9.22 -3.85 -15.73
CA MET A 50 10.13 -2.81 -16.23
C MET A 50 9.44 -1.45 -16.44
N GLY A 51 8.12 -1.37 -16.32
CA GLY A 51 7.35 -0.13 -16.46
C GLY A 51 6.22 -0.04 -15.46
N ARG A 52 5.66 1.17 -15.33
CA ARG A 52 4.53 1.49 -14.44
C ARG A 52 3.19 1.60 -15.18
N ALA A 53 3.10 1.02 -16.37
CA ALA A 53 1.96 1.21 -17.23
C ALA A 53 0.79 0.28 -16.86
N ARG A 54 -0.43 0.63 -17.29
CA ARG A 54 -1.70 -0.04 -16.96
C ARG A 54 -1.72 -1.53 -17.30
N GLU A 55 -0.89 -1.96 -18.24
CA GLU A 55 -0.78 -3.35 -18.68
C GLU A 55 -0.44 -4.29 -17.52
N GLY A 56 0.31 -3.82 -16.51
CA GLY A 56 0.59 -4.57 -15.29
C GLY A 56 -0.67 -4.94 -14.52
N PRO A 57 -1.38 -3.97 -13.91
CA PRO A 57 -2.61 -4.24 -13.17
C PRO A 57 -3.72 -4.82 -14.04
N LYS A 58 -3.81 -4.45 -15.33
CA LYS A 58 -4.78 -5.06 -16.25
C LYS A 58 -4.55 -6.57 -16.40
N ALA A 59 -3.31 -7.00 -16.62
CA ALA A 59 -2.99 -8.42 -16.74
C ALA A 59 -3.16 -9.17 -15.41
N PHE A 60 -2.82 -8.53 -14.29
CA PHE A 60 -2.95 -9.17 -12.98
C PHE A 60 -4.41 -9.34 -12.56
N LEU A 61 -5.22 -8.27 -12.65
CA LEU A 61 -6.59 -8.24 -12.15
C LEU A 61 -7.59 -8.89 -13.12
N ASP A 62 -7.30 -8.91 -14.42
CA ASP A 62 -8.15 -9.59 -15.42
C ASP A 62 -9.63 -9.19 -15.27
N LEU A 63 -10.54 -10.14 -15.02
CA LEU A 63 -11.97 -9.90 -14.78
C LEU A 63 -12.34 -9.92 -13.28
N TYR A 64 -11.41 -9.59 -12.39
CA TYR A 64 -11.64 -9.56 -10.93
C TYR A 64 -12.89 -8.76 -10.57
N GLN A 65 -13.63 -9.26 -9.59
CA GLN A 65 -14.85 -8.69 -9.06
C GLN A 65 -14.66 -8.43 -7.57
N GLY A 66 -15.27 -7.38 -7.03
CA GLY A 66 -15.13 -7.02 -5.61
C GLY A 66 -14.31 -5.77 -5.39
N LEU A 67 -13.77 -5.61 -4.18
CA LEU A 67 -13.13 -4.37 -3.76
C LEU A 67 -11.65 -4.36 -4.14
N LEU A 68 -11.22 -3.29 -4.82
CA LEU A 68 -9.81 -2.99 -5.10
C LEU A 68 -9.42 -1.70 -4.38
N GLN A 69 -8.59 -1.80 -3.34
CA GLN A 69 -8.03 -0.64 -2.64
C GLN A 69 -6.67 -0.24 -3.23
N THR A 70 -6.53 1.00 -3.67
CA THR A 70 -5.28 1.54 -4.22
C THR A 70 -4.99 2.94 -3.70
N ASP A 71 -3.81 3.49 -4.02
CA ASP A 71 -3.45 4.89 -3.76
C ASP A 71 -4.22 5.91 -4.64
N GLY A 72 -5.00 5.42 -5.61
CA GLY A 72 -5.72 6.22 -6.59
C GLY A 72 -4.95 6.46 -7.90
N TYR A 73 -3.87 5.74 -8.16
CA TYR A 73 -3.12 5.86 -9.40
C TYR A 73 -3.94 5.50 -10.65
N ALA A 74 -3.88 6.34 -11.69
CA ALA A 74 -4.69 6.22 -12.90
C ALA A 74 -4.42 4.95 -13.75
N ALA A 75 -3.34 4.21 -13.47
CA ALA A 75 -3.12 2.91 -14.11
C ALA A 75 -4.16 1.87 -13.66
N TYR A 76 -4.81 2.05 -12.51
CA TYR A 76 -5.91 1.19 -12.07
C TYR A 76 -7.25 1.57 -12.71
N ASP A 77 -7.36 2.71 -13.40
CA ASP A 77 -8.61 3.09 -14.07
C ASP A 77 -8.90 2.12 -15.23
N GLY A 78 -10.10 1.52 -15.24
CA GLY A 78 -10.55 0.64 -16.32
C GLY A 78 -9.89 -0.74 -16.37
N VAL A 79 -9.36 -1.22 -15.24
CA VAL A 79 -8.93 -2.62 -15.06
C VAL A 79 -10.00 -3.41 -14.30
N GLY A 80 -9.86 -4.73 -14.23
CA GLY A 80 -10.83 -5.58 -13.54
C GLY A 80 -12.13 -5.78 -14.35
N GLY A 81 -13.08 -6.48 -13.73
CA GLY A 81 -14.39 -6.72 -14.32
C GLY A 81 -15.45 -5.69 -13.90
N PRO A 82 -16.66 -5.76 -14.49
CA PRO A 82 -17.70 -4.73 -14.33
C PRO A 82 -18.27 -4.58 -12.91
N GLY A 83 -18.15 -5.60 -12.05
CA GLY A 83 -18.52 -5.57 -10.64
C GLY A 83 -17.36 -5.27 -9.69
N MET A 84 -16.21 -4.81 -10.21
CA MET A 84 -15.12 -4.31 -9.38
C MET A 84 -15.45 -2.89 -8.88
N VAL A 85 -15.17 -2.65 -7.60
CA VAL A 85 -15.39 -1.36 -6.93
C VAL A 85 -14.06 -0.83 -6.42
N HIS A 86 -13.72 0.40 -6.80
CA HIS A 86 -12.51 1.07 -6.35
C HIS A 86 -12.67 1.66 -4.94
N ALA A 87 -11.69 1.42 -4.09
CA ALA A 87 -11.57 2.02 -2.77
C ALA A 87 -10.26 2.82 -2.67
N ALA A 88 -10.32 4.03 -2.12
CA ALA A 88 -9.12 4.83 -1.88
C ALA A 88 -8.39 4.36 -0.61
N CYS A 89 -7.06 4.30 -0.68
CA CYS A 89 -6.21 4.01 0.47
C CYS A 89 -6.06 5.26 1.35
N TRP A 90 -6.64 5.20 2.54
CA TRP A 90 -6.61 6.30 3.50
C TRP A 90 -5.20 6.59 4.03
N SER A 91 -4.30 5.59 4.09
CA SER A 91 -2.91 5.79 4.49
C SER A 91 -2.19 6.70 3.48
N HIS A 92 -2.47 6.52 2.19
CA HIS A 92 -1.94 7.37 1.13
C HIS A 92 -2.50 8.79 1.17
N ALA A 93 -3.80 8.94 1.40
CA ALA A 93 -4.41 10.26 1.60
C ALA A 93 -3.80 10.99 2.82
N ARG A 94 -3.62 10.30 3.95
CA ARG A 94 -3.02 10.87 5.16
C ARG A 94 -1.57 11.34 4.94
N ARG A 95 -0.79 10.59 4.17
CA ARG A 95 0.60 10.97 3.85
C ARG A 95 0.66 12.33 3.17
N LYS A 96 -0.22 12.62 2.20
CA LYS A 96 -0.29 13.93 1.53
C LYS A 96 -0.49 15.09 2.52
N PHE A 97 -1.40 14.95 3.49
CA PHE A 97 -1.60 15.97 4.53
C PHE A 97 -0.40 16.08 5.48
N THR A 98 0.26 14.96 5.78
CA THR A 98 1.46 14.95 6.60
C THR A 98 2.60 15.69 5.91
N ASP A 99 2.80 15.47 4.61
CA ASP A 99 3.85 16.12 3.83
C ASP A 99 3.56 17.61 3.62
N ALA A 100 2.29 18.00 3.42
CA ALA A 100 1.88 19.40 3.42
C ALA A 100 2.23 20.11 4.75
N LEU A 101 2.00 19.46 5.90
CA LEU A 101 2.33 20.01 7.21
C LEU A 101 3.85 20.10 7.48
N LYS A 102 4.66 19.21 6.90
CA LYS A 102 6.13 19.33 6.98
C LYS A 102 6.63 20.55 6.23
N LEU A 103 6.02 20.87 5.07
CA LEU A 103 6.36 22.03 4.26
C LEU A 103 5.82 23.33 4.86
N ASN A 104 4.59 23.32 5.35
CA ASN A 104 3.95 24.44 6.02
C ASN A 104 3.22 24.00 7.30
N PRO A 105 3.88 24.08 8.46
CA PRO A 105 3.28 23.69 9.74
C PRO A 105 2.04 24.49 10.14
N LYS A 106 1.83 25.67 9.54
CA LYS A 106 0.69 26.56 9.84
C LYS A 106 -0.49 26.37 8.88
N ASP A 107 -0.45 25.39 7.98
CA ASP A 107 -1.58 25.08 7.12
C ASP A 107 -2.76 24.53 7.94
N ALA A 108 -3.71 25.40 8.23
CA ALA A 108 -4.91 25.07 9.00
C ALA A 108 -5.80 24.02 8.32
N THR A 109 -5.78 23.95 6.98
CA THR A 109 -6.57 22.98 6.22
C THR A 109 -5.95 21.59 6.35
N ALA A 110 -4.63 21.48 6.14
CA ALA A 110 -3.91 20.23 6.30
C ALA A 110 -3.96 19.74 7.75
N ALA A 111 -3.82 20.64 8.74
CA ALA A 111 -3.91 20.32 10.15
C ALA A 111 -5.30 19.78 10.52
N ARG A 112 -6.38 20.46 10.08
CA ARG A 112 -7.76 20.03 10.30
C ARG A 112 -8.02 18.67 9.67
N ARG A 113 -7.62 18.44 8.41
CA ARG A 113 -7.84 17.16 7.72
C ARG A 113 -6.98 16.02 8.27
N PHE A 114 -5.80 16.33 8.81
CA PHE A 114 -4.99 15.36 9.54
C PHE A 114 -5.63 14.96 10.88
N GLN A 115 -6.25 15.91 11.59
CA GLN A 115 -6.86 15.70 12.91
C GLN A 115 -8.24 15.05 12.84
N HIS A 116 -9.09 15.42 11.87
CA HIS A 116 -10.46 14.93 11.74
C HIS A 116 -10.61 13.65 10.92
N ASN A 117 -9.53 12.89 10.72
CA ASN A 117 -9.64 11.59 10.09
C ASN A 117 -10.24 10.59 11.11
N PRO A 118 -11.53 10.18 10.97
CA PRO A 118 -12.25 9.40 12.00
C PRO A 118 -11.61 8.03 12.30
N LEU A 119 -10.66 7.59 11.47
CA LEU A 119 -9.97 6.31 11.61
C LEU A 119 -8.51 6.46 12.06
N ARG A 120 -8.09 7.58 12.67
CA ARG A 120 -6.68 7.83 13.04
C ARG A 120 -5.99 6.63 13.71
N ALA A 121 -6.68 5.87 14.57
CA ALA A 121 -6.15 4.67 15.20
C ALA A 121 -6.06 3.48 14.23
N GLU A 122 -7.15 3.12 13.54
CA GLU A 122 -7.18 2.00 12.57
C GLU A 122 -6.26 2.23 11.36
N LEU A 123 -6.13 3.48 10.91
CA LEU A 123 -5.24 3.88 9.84
C LEU A 123 -3.77 3.74 10.17
N LEU A 124 -3.40 4.03 11.41
CA LEU A 124 -2.05 3.77 11.90
C LEU A 124 -1.78 2.27 11.92
N GLN A 125 -2.78 1.46 12.26
CA GLN A 125 -2.68 0.00 12.28
C GLN A 125 -2.57 -0.61 10.88
N LEU A 126 -3.39 -0.16 9.93
CA LEU A 126 -3.32 -0.54 8.50
C LEU A 126 -2.01 -0.07 7.87
N SER A 127 -1.59 1.18 8.11
CA SER A 127 -0.32 1.69 7.59
C SER A 127 0.89 0.93 8.16
N ARG A 128 0.83 0.53 9.44
CA ARG A 128 1.83 -0.36 10.04
C ARG A 128 1.85 -1.71 9.36
N GLN A 129 0.70 -2.33 9.09
CA GLN A 129 0.65 -3.61 8.37
C GLN A 129 1.25 -3.53 6.96
N CYS A 130 0.95 -2.47 6.20
CA CYS A 130 1.57 -2.23 4.89
C CYS A 130 3.10 -2.01 5.01
N LEU A 131 3.55 -1.19 5.96
CA LEU A 131 4.98 -0.92 6.19
C LEU A 131 5.76 -2.14 6.68
N TYR A 132 5.22 -2.91 7.62
CA TYR A 132 5.85 -4.14 8.12
C TYR A 132 5.87 -5.23 7.06
N GLY A 133 4.86 -5.34 6.20
CA GLY A 133 4.87 -6.24 5.05
C GLY A 133 6.01 -5.94 4.07
N CYS A 134 6.20 -4.66 3.71
CA CYS A 134 7.28 -4.22 2.84
C CYS A 134 8.68 -4.36 3.49
N LEU A 135 8.84 -3.92 4.74
CA LEU A 135 10.13 -3.99 5.45
C LEU A 135 10.57 -5.43 5.75
N ALA A 136 9.65 -6.30 6.15
CA ALA A 136 9.98 -7.70 6.48
C ALA A 136 10.47 -8.51 5.28
N ILE A 137 10.23 -8.06 4.03
CA ILE A 137 10.72 -8.70 2.81
C ILE A 137 12.09 -8.16 2.41
N LEU A 138 12.32 -6.85 2.55
CA LEU A 138 13.61 -6.22 2.26
C LEU A 138 14.71 -6.64 3.26
N ASP A 139 14.32 -7.09 4.45
CA ASP A 139 15.24 -7.50 5.52
C ASP A 139 15.40 -9.03 5.67
N ARG A 140 14.82 -9.85 4.77
CA ARG A 140 15.09 -11.30 4.79
C ARG A 140 16.49 -11.60 4.24
N PRO A 141 17.39 -12.20 5.04
CA PRO A 141 18.66 -12.69 4.53
C PRO A 141 18.39 -13.74 3.45
N GLY A 142 18.93 -13.53 2.24
CA GLY A 142 18.94 -14.54 1.18
C GLY A 142 17.86 -14.44 0.08
N LEU A 143 16.94 -13.47 0.12
CA LEU A 143 16.00 -13.25 -1.01
C LEU A 143 16.51 -12.25 -2.05
N ILE A 144 17.44 -11.36 -1.69
CA ILE A 144 18.13 -10.45 -2.61
C ILE A 144 19.60 -10.35 -2.15
N SER A 145 20.53 -10.90 -2.92
CA SER A 145 21.96 -10.68 -2.70
C SER A 145 22.33 -9.28 -3.21
N TRP A 146 22.66 -8.37 -2.29
CA TRP A 146 23.23 -7.07 -2.62
C TRP A 146 24.76 -7.17 -2.61
N PRO A 147 25.46 -7.03 -3.75
CA PRO A 147 26.91 -6.91 -3.74
C PRO A 147 27.25 -5.51 -3.21
N ASN A 148 27.97 -5.46 -2.09
CA ASN A 148 28.39 -4.28 -1.31
C ASN A 148 27.35 -3.64 -0.36
N ARG A 149 27.47 -3.98 0.92
CA ARG A 149 27.01 -3.14 2.04
C ARG A 149 28.17 -2.93 3.02
N HIS A 150 28.96 -1.87 2.80
CA HIS A 150 29.83 -1.29 3.84
C HIS A 150 29.29 0.07 4.26
N VAL A 151 28.08 0.13 4.81
CA VAL A 151 27.67 1.16 5.78
C VAL A 151 26.57 0.54 6.65
N GLN A 152 26.83 0.37 7.94
CA GLN A 152 25.80 0.18 8.97
C GLN A 152 25.41 1.55 9.52
N PRO A 153 24.12 1.93 9.58
CA PRO A 153 23.68 2.98 10.49
C PRO A 153 23.41 2.35 11.86
N SER A 154 23.96 2.95 12.92
CA SER A 154 23.69 2.59 14.30
C SER A 154 22.22 2.88 14.65
N LEU A 155 21.44 1.83 14.89
CA LEU A 155 20.11 1.96 15.49
C LEU A 155 20.27 2.17 16.99
N GLY A 156 19.97 3.39 17.44
CA GLY A 156 19.81 3.73 18.85
C GLY A 156 18.73 2.85 19.50
N ASN A 157 19.04 2.43 20.72
CA ASN A 157 18.32 1.46 21.54
C ASN A 157 16.84 1.85 21.73
N VAL A 158 15.90 1.01 21.25
CA VAL A 158 14.46 1.16 21.52
C VAL A 158 14.00 0.01 22.41
N ASN A 159 13.65 0.35 23.64
CA ASN A 159 13.26 -0.54 24.71
C ASN A 159 12.03 -1.41 24.35
N THR A 160 12.19 -2.73 24.30
CA THR A 160 11.09 -3.69 24.13
C THR A 160 10.58 -4.12 25.50
N ASN A 161 9.54 -3.46 26.02
CA ASN A 161 8.80 -3.95 27.19
C ASN A 161 7.69 -4.92 26.75
N PRO A 162 7.72 -6.21 27.13
CA PRO A 162 6.77 -7.23 26.69
C PRO A 162 5.79 -7.58 27.81
N TYR A 163 4.81 -6.74 28.14
CA TYR A 163 3.71 -7.16 29.01
C TYR A 163 2.37 -6.55 28.58
N LEU A 164 1.40 -7.46 28.41
CA LEU A 164 -0.06 -7.29 28.51
C LEU A 164 -0.82 -6.62 27.35
N VAL A 165 -1.29 -7.44 26.41
CA VAL A 165 -2.70 -7.36 25.95
C VAL A 165 -3.24 -8.78 25.77
N HIS A 166 -4.13 -9.18 26.67
CA HIS A 166 -4.94 -10.39 26.56
C HIS A 166 -6.01 -10.22 25.45
N GLY A 167 -6.23 -11.28 24.65
CA GLY A 167 -7.48 -11.52 23.93
C GLY A 167 -7.59 -10.92 22.52
N VAL A 168 -7.08 -11.61 21.51
CA VAL A 168 -7.45 -11.38 20.10
C VAL A 168 -8.67 -12.25 19.77
N PRO A 169 -9.83 -11.70 19.37
CA PRO A 169 -10.95 -12.49 18.88
C PRO A 169 -10.59 -13.16 17.53
N ARG A 170 -11.08 -14.39 17.33
CA ARG A 170 -10.85 -15.17 16.12
C ARG A 170 -11.49 -14.52 14.89
N ALA A 171 -10.85 -14.72 13.73
CA ALA A 171 -11.12 -14.15 12.42
C ALA A 171 -12.47 -14.55 11.75
N ARG A 172 -13.60 -14.42 12.44
CA ARG A 172 -14.94 -14.71 11.87
C ARG A 172 -15.86 -13.50 11.76
N ASP A 173 -15.43 -12.33 12.23
CA ASP A 173 -16.24 -11.11 12.18
C ASP A 173 -15.70 -10.13 11.13
N VAL A 174 -15.79 -10.53 9.85
CA VAL A 174 -15.55 -9.63 8.71
C VAL A 174 -16.81 -8.81 8.43
N HIS A 175 -16.97 -7.66 9.08
CA HIS A 175 -18.01 -6.69 8.65
C HIS A 175 -17.86 -5.18 8.97
N PRO A 176 -16.66 -4.56 9.13
CA PRO A 176 -16.60 -3.09 9.20
C PRO A 176 -16.32 -2.39 7.85
N VAL A 177 -15.74 -3.09 6.84
CA VAL A 177 -15.35 -2.44 5.56
C VAL A 177 -16.56 -2.19 4.64
N LEU A 178 -17.59 -3.05 4.69
CA LEU A 178 -18.79 -2.93 3.85
C LEU A 178 -19.72 -1.77 4.25
N ALA A 179 -19.72 -1.34 5.51
CA ALA A 179 -20.64 -0.31 6.00
C ALA A 179 -20.26 1.13 5.60
N LEU A 180 -19.01 1.37 5.17
CA LEU A 180 -18.48 2.72 4.95
C LEU A 180 -18.35 3.12 3.47
N ALA A 181 -18.59 2.19 2.53
CA ALA A 181 -18.59 2.50 1.10
C ALA A 181 -19.69 3.50 0.70
N GLY A 182 -20.76 3.64 1.50
CA GLY A 182 -21.91 4.49 1.18
C GLY A 182 -21.77 5.99 1.49
N TYR A 183 -20.85 6.42 2.36
CA TYR A 183 -20.88 7.79 2.92
C TYR A 183 -19.69 8.70 2.57
N GLY A 184 -18.67 8.24 1.84
CA GLY A 184 -17.41 8.99 1.68
C GLY A 184 -16.82 9.11 0.27
N LEU A 185 -17.41 8.46 -0.75
CA LEU A 185 -16.81 8.36 -2.08
C LEU A 185 -16.66 9.72 -2.80
N ASN A 186 -17.62 10.64 -2.63
CA ASN A 186 -17.65 11.89 -3.41
C ASN A 186 -16.51 12.87 -3.07
N THR A 187 -15.97 12.85 -1.84
CA THR A 187 -14.91 13.79 -1.44
C THR A 187 -13.49 13.26 -1.63
N ALA A 188 -13.28 11.94 -1.59
CA ALA A 188 -11.95 11.35 -1.76
C ALA A 188 -11.52 11.31 -3.24
N GLN A 189 -12.47 11.09 -4.16
CA GLN A 189 -12.20 11.03 -5.60
C GLN A 189 -11.77 12.38 -6.20
N ALA A 190 -12.27 13.49 -5.65
CA ALA A 190 -11.94 14.84 -6.13
C ALA A 190 -10.49 15.28 -5.81
N PHE A 191 -9.86 14.72 -4.77
CA PHE A 191 -8.53 15.15 -4.32
C PHE A 191 -7.37 14.30 -4.84
N ILE A 192 -7.68 13.17 -5.51
CA ILE A 192 -6.68 12.28 -6.10
C ILE A 192 -6.34 12.70 -7.54
N ARG A 193 -7.23 13.46 -8.21
CA ARG A 193 -7.06 13.94 -9.59
C ARG A 193 -6.51 15.38 -9.72
N ALA A 194 -6.01 15.97 -8.64
CA ALA A 194 -5.30 17.25 -8.63
C ALA A 194 -3.86 17.04 -8.15
#